data_AF-A0A800F5L8-F1
#
_entry.id   AF-A0A800F5L8-F1
#
_cell.length_a   1.000
_cell.length_b   1.000
_cell.length_c   1.000
_cell.angle_alpha   90.00
_cell.angle_beta   90.00
_cell.angle_gamma   90.00
#
_symmetry.space_group_name_H-M   'P 1'
#
loop_
_entity.id
_entity.type
_entity.pdbx_description
1 polymer ?
#
loop_
_entity_poly.entity_id
_entity_poly.type
_entity_poly.pdbx_seq_one_letter_code
_entity_poly.pdbx_strand_id
1 'polypeptide(L)'
;GFGRGGFGGGFGGGGADAPRVIMRFPRNADQILLSGALAGGEALAGRAQVIDAPVGDGHVVSFSIRPFWRWQTQGTFFLGFNAILNWNDLDAGRDTEDDEPITTPGNGM
;
A
#
# COMPACT_ATOMS: atom_id res chain seq x y z
N GLY A 1 -15.58 9.21 -38.97
CA GLY A 1 -15.32 9.63 -37.59
C GLY A 1 -16.09 8.73 -36.66
N PHE A 2 -15.41 8.13 -35.69
CA PHE A 2 -16.04 7.43 -34.55
C PHE A 2 -15.14 7.64 -33.35
N GLY A 3 -15.61 8.44 -32.39
CA GLY A 3 -14.93 8.71 -31.13
C GLY A 3 -15.04 7.52 -30.20
N ARG A 4 -13.90 7.10 -29.64
CA ARG A 4 -13.84 6.14 -28.53
C ARG A 4 -13.60 6.94 -27.26
N GLY A 5 -14.67 7.18 -26.50
CA GLY A 5 -14.59 7.71 -25.16
C GLY A 5 -13.73 6.77 -24.31
N GLY A 6 -12.57 7.27 -23.88
CA GLY A 6 -11.75 6.60 -22.88
C GLY A 6 -12.41 6.76 -21.53
N PHE A 7 -12.77 5.64 -20.91
CA PHE A 7 -13.08 5.61 -19.48
C PHE A 7 -11.78 5.89 -18.74
N GLY A 8 -11.62 7.14 -18.29
CA GLY A 8 -10.64 7.52 -17.29
C GLY A 8 -11.02 6.89 -15.96
N GLY A 9 -10.13 6.08 -15.42
CA GLY A 9 -10.17 5.59 -14.05
C GLY A 9 -8.91 6.05 -13.33
N GLY A 10 -8.81 7.35 -13.06
CA GLY A 10 -7.81 7.85 -12.13
C GLY A 10 -8.19 7.42 -10.72
N PHE A 11 -7.32 6.66 -10.05
CA PHE A 11 -7.36 6.55 -8.59
C PHE A 11 -6.83 7.87 -8.01
N GLY A 12 -7.66 8.91 -8.11
CA GLY A 12 -7.39 10.23 -7.54
C GLY A 12 -8.14 10.41 -6.24
N GLY A 13 -7.43 10.81 -5.19
CA GLY A 13 -8.00 11.31 -3.94
C GLY A 13 -8.54 10.22 -3.01
N GLY A 14 -7.65 9.51 -2.35
CA GLY A 14 -8.05 8.78 -1.16
C GLY A 14 -8.07 9.76 0.01
N GLY A 15 -9.26 10.08 0.53
CA GLY A 15 -9.36 10.76 1.83
C GLY A 15 -8.64 9.96 2.93
N ALA A 16 -8.50 10.52 4.12
CA ALA A 16 -7.74 9.92 5.23
C ALA A 16 -8.00 8.40 5.42
N ASP A 17 -9.24 7.94 5.17
CA ASP A 17 -9.68 6.55 5.32
C ASP A 17 -9.40 5.61 4.12
N ALA A 18 -8.71 6.08 3.07
CA ALA A 18 -8.50 5.26 1.88
C ALA A 18 -7.39 4.20 2.08
N PRO A 19 -7.61 2.96 1.57
CA PRO A 19 -6.55 1.96 1.53
C PRO A 19 -5.37 2.42 0.69
N ARG A 20 -4.15 2.30 1.23
CA ARG A 20 -2.91 2.59 0.53
C ARG A 20 -2.13 1.31 0.23
N VAL A 21 -1.40 1.35 -0.89
CA VAL A 21 -0.55 0.24 -1.30
C VAL A 21 0.88 0.50 -0.83
N ILE A 22 1.34 -0.28 0.14
CA ILE A 22 2.69 -0.16 0.72
C ILE A 22 3.73 -0.79 -0.20
N MET A 23 3.40 -1.93 -0.81
CA MET A 23 4.29 -2.66 -1.71
C MET A 23 3.50 -3.26 -2.86
N ARG A 24 4.12 -3.33 -4.05
CA ARG A 24 3.57 -3.97 -5.24
C ARG A 24 4.49 -5.05 -5.77
N PHE A 25 3.90 -6.03 -6.43
CA PHE A 25 4.68 -6.91 -7.31
C PHE A 25 5.29 -6.10 -8.47
N PRO A 26 6.47 -6.52 -8.98
CA PRO A 26 7.02 -5.97 -10.21
C PRO A 26 5.97 -5.88 -11.32
N ARG A 27 6.05 -4.83 -12.14
CA ARG A 27 5.14 -4.65 -13.29
C ARG A 27 5.45 -5.61 -14.42
N ASN A 28 6.71 -6.02 -14.55
CA ASN A 28 7.10 -7.08 -15.46
C ASN A 28 6.97 -8.44 -14.76
N ALA A 29 6.15 -9.34 -15.29
CA ALA A 29 5.92 -10.67 -14.74
C ALA A 29 7.22 -11.49 -14.63
N ASP A 30 8.14 -11.33 -15.58
CA ASP A 30 9.43 -12.03 -15.61
C ASP A 30 10.36 -11.65 -14.45
N GLN A 31 10.07 -10.53 -13.78
CA GLN A 31 10.87 -10.02 -12.65
C GLN A 31 10.27 -10.42 -11.29
N ILE A 32 9.11 -11.08 -11.25
CA ILE A 32 8.45 -11.46 -9.99
C ILE A 32 9.17 -12.67 -9.37
N LEU A 33 9.63 -13.61 -10.19
CA LEU A 33 10.33 -14.82 -9.73
C LEU A 33 11.84 -14.66 -9.91
N LEU A 34 12.58 -14.56 -8.81
CA LEU A 34 14.05 -14.59 -8.87
C LEU A 34 14.58 -16.03 -9.05
N SER A 35 13.96 -17.01 -8.40
CA SER A 35 14.29 -18.43 -8.52
C SER A 35 13.15 -19.31 -7.99
N GLY A 36 13.06 -20.57 -8.46
CA GLY A 36 12.01 -21.51 -8.05
C GLY A 36 10.92 -21.69 -9.11
N ALA A 37 9.65 -21.69 -8.70
CA ALA A 37 8.50 -21.84 -9.60
C ALA A 37 7.42 -20.81 -9.29
N LEU A 38 6.91 -20.14 -10.34
CA LEU A 38 5.77 -19.23 -10.31
C LEU A 38 4.86 -19.57 -11.48
N ALA A 39 3.58 -19.79 -11.20
CA ALA A 39 2.56 -19.95 -12.22
C ALA A 39 1.66 -18.71 -12.22
N GLY A 40 1.37 -18.17 -13.41
CA GLY A 40 0.47 -17.01 -13.57
C GLY A 40 1.03 -15.70 -13.04
N GLY A 41 2.31 -15.40 -13.27
CA GLY A 41 2.93 -14.14 -12.84
C GLY A 41 2.24 -12.90 -13.40
N GLU A 42 1.62 -13.00 -14.58
CA GLU A 42 0.81 -11.95 -15.21
C GLU A 42 -0.40 -11.58 -14.36
N ALA A 43 -0.95 -12.54 -13.62
CA ALA A 43 -2.04 -12.30 -12.68
C ALA A 43 -1.56 -11.64 -11.38
N LEU A 44 -0.26 -11.47 -11.16
CA LEU A 44 0.30 -10.74 -10.02
C LEU A 44 0.93 -9.41 -10.41
N ALA A 45 1.39 -9.28 -11.65
CA ALA A 45 2.10 -8.10 -12.16
C ALA A 45 1.41 -6.78 -11.79
N GLY A 46 2.15 -5.89 -11.10
CA GLY A 46 1.69 -4.58 -10.66
C GLY A 46 0.61 -4.55 -9.57
N ARG A 47 0.10 -5.72 -9.14
CA ARG A 47 -0.88 -5.81 -8.05
C ARG A 47 -0.24 -5.52 -6.70
N ALA A 48 -1.06 -5.12 -5.75
CA ALA A 48 -0.61 -4.88 -4.38
C ALA A 48 -0.11 -6.18 -3.75
N GLN A 49 1.06 -6.10 -3.11
CA GLN A 49 1.62 -7.17 -2.29
C GLN A 49 1.28 -6.96 -0.82
N VAL A 50 1.31 -5.70 -0.37
CA VAL A 50 0.93 -5.28 0.98
C VAL A 50 0.05 -4.04 0.87
N ILE A 51 -1.08 -4.04 1.57
CA ILE A 51 -1.96 -2.89 1.71
C ILE A 51 -2.18 -2.57 3.19
N ASP A 52 -2.39 -1.29 3.45
CA ASP A 52 -2.85 -0.78 4.74
C ASP A 52 -4.17 -0.04 4.51
N ALA A 53 -5.20 -0.39 5.28
CA ALA A 53 -6.50 0.24 5.25
C ALA A 53 -6.88 0.73 6.67
N PRO A 54 -7.13 2.03 6.87
CA PRO A 54 -7.70 2.55 8.11
C PRO A 54 -9.11 1.99 8.31
N VAL A 55 -9.44 1.59 9.54
CA VAL A 55 -10.76 1.09 9.94
C VAL A 55 -11.05 1.59 11.35
N GLY A 56 -11.86 2.64 11.46
CA GLY A 56 -12.05 3.35 12.72
C GLY A 56 -10.73 3.92 13.22
N ASP A 57 -10.42 3.75 14.51
CA ASP A 57 -9.18 4.25 15.13
C ASP A 57 -7.96 3.33 14.91
N GLY A 58 -8.04 2.38 13.96
CA GLY A 58 -7.02 1.36 13.76
C GLY A 58 -6.81 0.99 12.31
N HIS A 59 -6.00 -0.06 12.10
CA HIS A 59 -5.55 -0.47 10.76
C HIS A 59 -5.78 -1.94 10.50
N VAL A 60 -6.17 -2.25 9.26
CA VAL A 60 -6.10 -3.59 8.69
C VAL A 60 -4.94 -3.63 7.70
N VAL A 61 -3.86 -4.32 8.09
CA VAL A 61 -2.73 -4.60 7.21
C VAL A 61 -2.90 -5.97 6.58
N SER A 62 -2.96 -6.03 5.25
CA SER A 62 -3.18 -7.27 4.50
C SER A 62 -1.99 -7.61 3.61
N PHE A 63 -1.64 -8.91 3.60
CA PHE A 63 -0.49 -9.45 2.88
C PHE A 63 -0.96 -10.45 1.82
N SER A 64 -0.57 -10.23 0.57
CA SER A 64 -0.74 -11.21 -0.53
C SER A 64 0.40 -12.23 -0.58
N ILE A 65 1.33 -12.15 0.36
CA ILE A 65 2.44 -13.09 0.58
C ILE A 65 2.27 -13.76 1.95
N ARG A 66 3.14 -14.71 2.26
CA ARG A 66 3.15 -15.41 3.55
C ARG A 66 4.24 -14.82 4.46
N PRO A 67 3.95 -13.75 5.24
CA PRO A 67 4.96 -13.13 6.10
C PRO A 67 5.45 -14.07 7.21
N PHE A 68 4.63 -15.06 7.58
CA PHE A 68 4.95 -16.05 8.61
C PHE A 68 4.79 -17.47 8.05
N TRP A 69 5.87 -18.01 7.47
CA TRP A 69 5.89 -19.39 7.02
C TRP A 69 7.28 -20.01 7.23
N ARG A 70 7.29 -21.27 7.67
CA ARG A 70 8.54 -22.01 7.90
C ARG A 70 9.27 -22.18 6.56
N TRP A 71 10.52 -21.71 6.49
CA TRP A 71 11.37 -21.74 5.28
C TRP A 71 11.11 -20.64 4.24
N GLN A 72 10.46 -19.52 4.59
CA GLN A 72 10.49 -18.31 3.75
C GLN A 72 11.79 -17.52 3.93
N THR A 73 12.10 -16.65 2.96
CA THR A 73 13.25 -15.74 3.03
C THR A 73 13.15 -14.86 4.27
N GLN A 74 14.24 -14.73 5.03
CA GLN A 74 14.21 -14.00 6.31
C GLN A 74 13.68 -12.55 6.20
N GLY A 75 13.88 -11.91 5.05
CA GLY A 75 13.40 -10.55 4.79
C GLY A 75 11.87 -10.36 4.91
N THR A 76 11.06 -11.40 4.69
CA THR A 76 9.59 -11.27 4.75
C THR A 76 9.05 -11.17 6.17
N PHE A 77 9.80 -11.62 7.18
CA PHE A 77 9.38 -11.52 8.58
C PHE A 77 9.31 -10.07 9.06
N PHE A 78 10.21 -9.21 8.58
CA PHE A 78 10.22 -7.79 8.95
C PHE A 78 8.93 -7.07 8.54
N LEU A 79 8.25 -7.51 7.48
CA LEU A 79 6.98 -6.90 7.06
C LEU A 79 5.89 -7.09 8.13
N GLY A 80 5.80 -8.28 8.72
CA GLY A 80 4.84 -8.56 9.79
C GLY A 80 5.25 -7.96 11.13
N PHE A 81 6.53 -8.07 11.51
CA PHE A 81 7.00 -7.53 12.79
C PHE A 81 6.99 -6.00 12.82
N ASN A 82 7.35 -5.31 11.73
CA ASN A 82 7.27 -3.85 11.70
C ASN A 82 5.83 -3.36 11.86
N ALA A 83 4.84 -4.06 11.27
CA ALA A 83 3.44 -3.72 11.44
C ALA A 83 2.97 -3.87 12.91
N ILE A 84 3.46 -4.90 13.62
CA ILE A 84 3.11 -5.14 15.03
C ILE A 84 3.84 -4.17 15.96
N LEU A 85 5.14 -3.99 15.78
CA LEU A 85 5.98 -3.17 16.65
C LEU A 85 5.65 -1.68 16.54
N ASN A 86 5.16 -1.24 15.38
CA ASN A 86 4.80 0.15 15.10
C ASN A 86 3.28 0.29 14.86
N TRP A 87 2.46 -0.54 15.52
CA TRP A 87 1.01 -0.58 15.29
C TRP A 87 0.31 0.78 15.48
N ASN A 88 0.89 1.66 16.30
CA ASN A 88 0.38 3.00 16.63
C ASN A 88 0.97 4.12 15.76
N ASP A 89 1.84 3.78 14.80
CA ASP A 89 2.47 4.73 13.87
C ASP A 89 2.39 4.18 12.43
N LEU A 90 1.31 3.46 12.13
CA LEU A 90 1.12 2.95 10.78
C LEU A 90 0.93 4.11 9.82
N ASP A 91 0.23 5.19 10.18
CA ASP A 91 0.03 6.37 9.33
C ASP A 91 1.28 7.13 8.88
N ALA A 92 2.47 6.78 9.39
CA ALA A 92 3.73 7.39 8.98
C ALA A 92 3.83 7.58 7.46
N GLY A 93 4.08 8.82 7.06
CA GLY A 93 4.24 9.23 5.66
C GLY A 93 2.95 9.32 4.84
N ARG A 94 1.75 9.28 5.46
CA ARG A 94 0.54 9.82 4.83
C ARG A 94 0.59 11.35 4.88
N ASP A 95 0.18 11.99 3.79
CA ASP A 95 -0.20 13.39 3.81
C ASP A 95 -1.53 13.47 4.57
N THR A 96 -1.49 13.80 5.86
CA THR A 96 -2.71 14.05 6.63
C THR A 96 -3.26 15.41 6.22
N GLU A 97 -4.52 15.49 5.80
CA GLU A 97 -5.19 16.77 5.55
C GLU A 97 -5.23 17.65 6.82
N ASP A 98 -5.03 17.05 8.01
CA ASP A 98 -4.95 17.72 9.31
C ASP A 98 -3.58 18.36 9.63
N ASP A 99 -2.55 18.15 8.79
CA ASP A 99 -1.28 18.90 8.87
C ASP A 99 -1.44 20.26 8.17
N GLU A 100 -2.33 21.11 8.68
CA GLU A 100 -2.27 22.54 8.37
C GLU A 100 -0.89 23.04 8.84
N PRO A 101 -0.04 23.60 7.95
CA PRO A 101 1.23 24.14 8.36
C PRO A 101 0.99 25.19 9.46
N ILE A 102 1.83 25.19 10.51
CA ILE A 102 1.85 26.17 11.63
C ILE A 102 2.02 27.64 11.17
N THR A 103 1.91 27.93 9.88
CA THR A 103 2.07 29.25 9.28
C THR A 103 0.80 30.08 9.17
N THR A 104 -0.35 29.62 9.66
CA THR A 104 -1.50 30.53 9.84
C THR A 104 -1.47 31.08 11.26
N PRO A 105 -0.85 32.24 11.52
CA PRO A 105 -1.10 32.95 12.76
C PRO A 105 -2.60 33.23 12.82
N GLY A 106 -3.24 32.76 13.89
CA GLY A 106 -4.61 33.13 14.22
C GLY A 106 -4.70 34.65 14.21
N ASN A 107 -5.38 35.20 13.20
CA ASN A 107 -5.59 36.63 13.12
C ASN A 107 -6.74 36.94 14.08
N GLY A 108 -6.37 37.30 15.31
CA GLY A 108 -7.30 37.91 16.23
C GLY A 108 -7.87 39.19 15.64
N MET A 109 -9.17 39.15 15.34
CA MET A 109 -10.15 40.20 15.61
C MET A 109 -11.48 39.54 15.94
#